data_AF-A0A0C9TWQ0-F1
#
_entry.id   AF-A0A0C9TWQ0-F1
#
_cell.length_a   1.000
_cell.length_b   1.000
_cell.length_c   1.000
_cell.angle_alpha   90.00
_cell.angle_beta   90.00
_cell.angle_gamma   90.00
#
_symmetry.space_group_name_H-M   'P 1'
#
loop_
_entity.id
_entity.type
_entity.pdbx_description
1 polymer ?
#
loop_
_entity_poly.entity_id
_entity_poly.type
_entity_poly.pdbx_seq_one_letter_code
_entity_poly.pdbx_strand_id
1 'polypeptide(L)'
;GRHFGRAVHAFCNMQTLIVNGLAAMAEGEDLESMTTLKCKELLVFKQLVWMVPGIDVHLMSGSEEDMSEISDLIQKGLNGARADDTKGMKAAIVDWINPKGQSLNPHIPCNVKSRRGFNHERTGALLCPASLDWSNSEIKSKLINRQIQVAGDQWPVFLYANYAYNPEDPWNGLLHSGLLVSAFKHIFTSPSSVDQVLKHTGT
;
A
#
# COMPACT_ATOMS: atom_id res chain seq x y z
N GLY A 1 10.96 -1.96 13.84
CA GLY A 1 9.70 -2.62 13.44
C GLY A 1 8.73 -1.67 12.75
N ARG A 2 7.83 -1.02 13.51
CA ARG A 2 6.70 -0.22 12.97
C ARG A 2 7.13 0.85 11.96
N HIS A 3 8.06 1.73 12.33
CA HIS A 3 8.50 2.83 11.46
C HIS A 3 9.19 2.31 10.20
N PHE A 4 10.12 1.35 10.34
CA PHE A 4 10.76 0.66 9.21
C PHE A 4 9.73 0.07 8.23
N GLY A 5 8.70 -0.60 8.74
CA GLY A 5 7.64 -1.17 7.91
C GLY A 5 6.84 -0.13 7.11
N ARG A 6 6.61 1.06 7.68
CA ARG A 6 5.89 2.15 6.98
C ARG A 6 6.78 2.91 5.99
N ALA A 7 8.02 3.20 6.37
CA ALA A 7 8.89 4.11 5.64
C ALA A 7 9.81 3.42 4.63
N VAL A 8 10.17 2.15 4.86
CA VAL A 8 11.17 1.44 4.06
C VAL A 8 10.53 0.30 3.29
N HIS A 9 9.98 -0.71 4.00
CA HIS A 9 9.46 -1.90 3.34
C HIS A 9 8.36 -2.59 4.17
N ALA A 10 7.12 -2.55 3.69
CA ALA A 10 5.95 -3.08 4.42
C ALA A 10 5.75 -4.61 4.31
N PHE A 11 6.45 -5.28 3.39
CA PHE A 11 6.24 -6.69 3.06
C PHE A 11 7.56 -7.47 2.95
N CYS A 12 8.47 -7.31 3.91
CA CYS A 12 9.70 -8.11 3.97
C CYS A 12 9.58 -9.25 5.00
N ASN A 13 10.30 -10.33 4.72
CA ASN A 13 10.65 -11.35 5.71
C ASN A 13 11.93 -10.88 6.41
N MET A 14 11.84 -10.49 7.69
CA MET A 14 12.96 -9.93 8.42
C MET A 14 14.11 -10.90 8.61
N GLN A 15 13.82 -12.19 8.84
CA GLN A 15 14.85 -13.21 8.99
C GLN A 15 15.68 -13.32 7.71
N THR A 16 15.01 -13.49 6.56
CA THR A 16 15.68 -13.59 5.25
C THR A 16 16.45 -12.31 4.94
N LEU A 17 15.85 -11.15 5.19
CA LEU A 17 16.49 -9.86 4.96
C LEU A 17 17.79 -9.68 5.76
N ILE A 18 17.76 -10.04 7.04
CA ILE A 18 18.92 -9.92 7.94
C ILE A 18 20.00 -10.92 7.54
N VAL A 19 19.65 -12.20 7.35
CA VAL A 19 20.61 -13.24 6.96
C VAL A 19 21.30 -12.89 5.65
N ASN A 20 20.52 -12.55 4.61
CA ASN A 20 21.07 -12.19 3.30
C ASN A 20 21.90 -10.91 3.37
N GLY A 21 21.45 -9.92 4.14
CA GLY A 21 22.14 -8.64 4.30
C GLY A 21 23.49 -8.78 4.99
N LEU A 22 23.56 -9.60 6.04
CA LEU A 22 24.81 -9.88 6.76
C LEU A 22 25.79 -10.68 5.89
N ALA A 23 25.30 -11.69 5.17
CA ALA A 23 26.13 -12.47 4.24
C ALA A 23 26.76 -11.57 3.17
N ALA A 24 25.94 -10.72 2.52
CA ALA A 24 26.43 -9.78 1.50
C ALA A 24 27.44 -8.77 2.07
N MET A 25 27.26 -8.31 3.32
CA MET A 25 28.25 -7.45 3.99
C MET A 25 29.56 -8.17 4.29
N ALA A 26 29.52 -9.42 4.74
CA ALA A 26 30.72 -10.21 5.05
C ALA A 26 31.51 -10.59 3.79
N GLU A 27 30.82 -10.88 2.70
CA GLU A 27 31.41 -11.23 1.40
C GLU A 27 31.91 -10.03 0.61
N GLY A 28 31.59 -8.80 1.03
CA GLY A 28 31.95 -7.58 0.32
C GLY A 28 31.33 -7.51 -1.08
N GLU A 29 30.13 -8.07 -1.24
CA GLU A 29 29.46 -8.14 -2.55
C GLU A 29 29.25 -6.74 -3.13
N ASP A 30 29.65 -6.56 -4.40
CA ASP A 30 29.40 -5.34 -5.15
C ASP A 30 28.01 -5.38 -5.81
N LEU A 31 27.29 -4.26 -5.71
CA LEU A 31 25.91 -4.11 -6.15
C LEU A 31 25.76 -4.31 -7.66
N GLU A 32 26.82 -4.07 -8.45
CA GLU A 32 26.82 -4.25 -9.91
C GLU A 32 26.85 -5.72 -10.34
N SER A 33 27.33 -6.61 -9.47
CA SER A 33 27.41 -8.06 -9.74
C SER A 33 26.14 -8.83 -9.36
N MET A 34 25.24 -8.18 -8.61
CA MET A 34 24.08 -8.80 -7.97
C MET A 34 22.83 -8.74 -8.86
N THR A 35 21.93 -9.70 -8.65
CA THR A 35 20.60 -9.64 -9.28
C THR A 35 19.79 -8.46 -8.73
N THR A 36 18.90 -7.89 -9.54
CA THR A 36 18.03 -6.76 -9.13
C THR A 36 17.28 -7.03 -7.83
N LEU A 37 16.88 -8.28 -7.59
CA LEU A 37 16.19 -8.66 -6.36
C LEU A 37 17.14 -8.59 -5.15
N LYS A 38 18.33 -9.18 -5.26
CA LYS A 38 19.33 -9.18 -4.18
C LYS A 38 19.82 -7.75 -3.90
N CYS A 39 19.98 -6.91 -4.93
CA CYS A 39 20.29 -5.49 -4.76
C CYS A 39 19.21 -4.76 -3.94
N LYS A 40 17.93 -4.99 -4.25
CA LYS A 40 16.81 -4.40 -3.52
C LYS A 40 16.80 -4.85 -2.05
N GLU A 41 16.98 -6.14 -1.79
CA GLU A 41 17.06 -6.66 -0.43
C GLU A 41 18.22 -6.05 0.36
N LEU A 42 19.41 -5.97 -0.25
CA LEU A 42 20.58 -5.35 0.38
C LEU A 42 20.35 -3.86 0.66
N LEU A 43 19.72 -3.10 -0.24
CA LEU A 43 19.38 -1.70 -0.01
C LEU A 43 18.39 -1.56 1.16
N VAL A 44 17.38 -2.42 1.23
CA VAL A 44 16.42 -2.44 2.35
C VAL A 44 17.12 -2.77 3.67
N PHE A 45 18.07 -3.72 3.67
CA PHE A 45 18.88 -4.04 4.83
C PHE A 45 19.79 -2.87 5.25
N LYS A 46 20.48 -2.22 4.30
CA LYS A 46 21.29 -1.02 4.59
C LYS A 46 20.46 0.10 5.22
N GLN A 47 19.21 0.27 4.80
CA GLN A 47 18.30 1.22 5.44
C GLN A 47 17.94 0.81 6.88
N LEU A 48 17.79 -0.49 7.17
CA LEU A 48 17.59 -0.96 8.54
C LEU A 48 18.78 -0.58 9.44
N VAL A 49 20.01 -0.83 8.97
CA VAL A 49 21.24 -0.50 9.69
C VAL A 49 21.38 1.01 9.90
N TRP A 50 21.04 1.80 8.89
CA TRP A 50 21.03 3.27 8.99
C TRP A 50 20.02 3.77 10.04
N MET A 51 18.82 3.16 10.09
CA MET A 51 17.78 3.53 11.06
C MET A 51 18.10 3.13 12.49
N VAL A 52 18.89 2.07 12.68
CA VAL A 52 19.28 1.55 14.00
C VAL A 52 20.79 1.34 14.03
N PRO A 53 21.58 2.40 14.28
CA PRO A 53 23.04 2.31 14.27
C PRO A 53 23.54 1.24 15.25
N GLY A 54 24.46 0.38 14.78
CA GLY A 54 25.06 -0.70 15.56
C GLY A 54 24.25 -2.00 15.61
N ILE A 55 23.09 -2.06 14.96
CA ILE A 55 22.30 -3.30 14.88
C ILE A 55 23.04 -4.40 14.12
N ASP A 56 23.79 -4.05 13.09
CA ASP A 56 24.64 -4.95 12.31
C ASP A 56 25.73 -5.58 13.17
N VAL A 57 26.46 -4.77 13.96
CA VAL A 57 27.47 -5.26 14.90
C VAL A 57 26.84 -6.21 15.91
N HIS A 58 25.69 -5.83 16.48
CA HIS A 58 24.99 -6.67 17.45
C HIS A 58 24.56 -8.01 16.83
N LEU A 59 23.99 -7.98 15.63
CA LEU A 59 23.57 -9.18 14.89
C LEU A 59 24.75 -10.07 14.47
N MET A 60 25.93 -9.50 14.17
CA MET A 60 27.13 -10.26 13.84
C MET A 60 27.81 -10.87 15.07
N SER A 61 27.71 -10.21 16.23
CA SER A 61 28.33 -10.67 17.48
C SER A 61 27.44 -11.56 18.35
N GLY A 62 26.13 -11.58 18.09
CA GLY A 62 25.14 -12.34 18.85
C GLY A 62 25.01 -13.79 18.41
N SER A 63 24.21 -14.57 19.14
CA SER A 63 23.89 -15.95 18.75
C SER A 63 22.81 -16.00 17.65
N GLU A 64 22.58 -17.20 17.10
CA GLU A 64 21.46 -17.41 16.16
C GLU A 64 20.11 -17.14 16.83
N GLU A 65 19.96 -17.44 18.12
CA GLU A 65 18.77 -17.13 18.91
C GLU A 65 18.58 -15.62 19.05
N ASP A 66 19.62 -14.86 19.35
CA ASP A 66 19.56 -13.39 19.43
C ASP A 66 19.10 -12.79 18.09
N MET A 67 19.67 -13.27 16.98
CA MET A 67 19.30 -12.86 15.63
C MET A 67 17.82 -13.16 15.35
N SER A 68 17.35 -14.37 15.71
CA SER A 68 15.96 -14.77 15.54
C SER A 68 15.02 -13.88 16.37
N GLU A 69 15.37 -13.60 17.62
CA GLU A 69 14.56 -12.77 18.51
C GLU A 69 14.45 -11.33 17.99
N ILE A 70 15.57 -10.73 17.58
CA ILE A 70 15.59 -9.37 16.99
C ILE A 70 14.74 -9.33 15.72
N SER A 71 14.90 -10.33 14.84
CA SER A 71 14.13 -10.45 13.61
C SER A 71 12.62 -10.53 13.88
N ASP A 72 12.22 -11.35 14.86
CA ASP A 72 10.83 -11.51 15.28
C ASP A 72 10.24 -10.23 15.87
N LEU A 73 11.00 -9.51 16.70
CA LEU A 73 10.56 -8.24 17.27
C LEU A 73 10.34 -7.18 16.18
N ILE A 74 11.24 -7.10 15.19
CA ILE A 74 11.09 -6.18 14.06
C ILE A 74 9.89 -6.59 13.20
N GLN A 75 9.77 -7.87 12.87
CA GLN A 75 8.68 -8.43 12.07
C GLN A 75 7.32 -8.21 12.74
N LYS A 76 7.22 -8.43 14.06
CA LYS A 76 6.03 -8.15 14.87
C LYS A 76 5.64 -6.68 14.80
N GLY A 77 6.62 -5.77 14.90
CA GLY A 77 6.39 -4.34 14.73
C GLY A 77 5.86 -3.98 13.33
N LEU A 78 6.43 -4.55 12.28
CA LEU A 78 6.00 -4.34 10.90
C LEU A 78 4.58 -4.87 10.67
N ASN A 79 4.30 -6.10 11.11
CA ASN A 79 2.98 -6.71 11.03
C ASN A 79 1.93 -5.89 11.80
N GLY A 80 2.30 -5.39 12.99
CA GLY A 80 1.45 -4.53 13.81
C GLY A 80 1.11 -3.20 13.12
N ALA A 81 2.10 -2.54 12.51
CA ALA A 81 1.85 -1.31 11.75
C ALA A 81 0.87 -1.55 10.60
N ARG A 82 1.10 -2.60 9.79
CA ARG A 82 0.21 -2.94 8.67
C ARG A 82 -1.21 -3.26 9.13
N ALA A 83 -1.35 -4.00 10.23
CA ALA A 83 -2.65 -4.35 10.79
C ALA A 83 -3.41 -3.11 11.25
N ASP A 84 -2.75 -2.19 11.96
CA ASP A 84 -3.33 -0.92 12.42
C ASP A 84 -3.74 -0.04 11.23
N ASP A 85 -2.86 0.10 10.24
CA ASP A 85 -3.10 0.93 9.04
C ASP A 85 -4.29 0.38 8.23
N THR A 86 -4.33 -0.93 7.99
CA THR A 86 -5.45 -1.58 7.27
C THR A 86 -6.75 -1.45 8.04
N LYS A 87 -6.72 -1.57 9.37
CA LYS A 87 -7.89 -1.44 10.23
C LYS A 87 -8.45 -0.01 10.21
N GLY A 88 -7.60 1.01 10.33
CA GLY A 88 -7.98 2.42 10.27
C GLY A 88 -8.56 2.79 8.90
N MET A 89 -7.87 2.43 7.82
CA MET A 89 -8.30 2.71 6.45
C MET A 89 -9.63 2.06 6.09
N LYS A 90 -9.92 0.83 6.56
CA LYS A 90 -11.16 0.10 6.20
C LYS A 90 -12.43 0.90 6.52
N ALA A 91 -12.44 1.63 7.62
CA ALA A 91 -13.55 2.48 8.03
C ALA A 91 -13.48 3.83 7.30
N ALA A 92 -12.33 4.51 7.37
CA ALA A 92 -12.17 5.86 6.85
C ALA A 92 -12.42 5.94 5.33
N ILE A 93 -12.05 4.91 4.56
CA ILE A 93 -12.25 4.90 3.11
C ILE A 93 -13.74 4.99 2.74
N VAL A 94 -14.64 4.43 3.55
CA VAL A 94 -16.09 4.51 3.31
C VAL A 94 -16.57 5.96 3.39
N ASP A 95 -16.03 6.71 4.34
CA ASP A 95 -16.35 8.14 4.49
C ASP A 95 -15.76 8.96 3.33
N TRP A 96 -14.55 8.65 2.87
CA TRP A 96 -13.89 9.40 1.80
C TRP A 96 -14.52 9.19 0.42
N ILE A 97 -15.10 8.01 0.18
CA ILE A 97 -15.77 7.73 -1.11
C ILE A 97 -17.20 8.27 -1.15
N ASN A 98 -17.80 8.64 -0.01
CA ASN A 98 -19.09 9.31 0.03
C ASN A 98 -18.96 10.70 -0.60
N PRO A 99 -19.79 11.06 -1.60
CA PRO A 99 -19.87 12.44 -2.07
C PRO A 99 -20.26 13.38 -0.93
N LYS A 100 -19.70 14.59 -0.91
CA LYS A 100 -19.96 15.57 0.16
C LYS A 100 -21.46 15.83 0.32
N GLY A 101 -21.94 15.71 1.56
CA GLY A 101 -23.36 15.93 1.90
C GLY A 101 -24.31 14.83 1.43
N GLN A 102 -23.81 13.73 0.88
CA GLN A 102 -24.63 12.60 0.43
C GLN A 102 -24.22 11.32 1.13
N SER A 103 -25.21 10.47 1.41
CA SER A 103 -24.98 9.07 1.75
C SER A 103 -24.94 8.25 0.48
N LEU A 104 -24.03 7.28 0.39
CA LEU A 104 -24.11 6.27 -0.67
C LEU A 104 -25.43 5.50 -0.58
N ASN A 105 -26.02 5.25 -1.74
CA ASN A 105 -27.19 4.41 -1.88
C ASN A 105 -26.82 3.18 -2.75
N PRO A 106 -26.85 1.97 -2.21
CA PRO A 106 -27.16 1.64 -0.81
C PRO A 106 -26.03 2.04 0.16
N HIS A 107 -26.37 2.29 1.43
CA HIS A 107 -25.34 2.59 2.44
C HIS A 107 -24.34 1.42 2.56
N ILE A 108 -23.05 1.75 2.60
CA ILE A 108 -21.95 0.80 2.82
C ILE A 108 -21.61 0.77 4.31
N PRO A 109 -21.89 -0.32 5.04
CA PRO A 109 -21.49 -0.42 6.44
C PRO A 109 -19.97 -0.56 6.54
N CYS A 110 -19.34 0.15 7.49
CA CYS A 110 -17.89 0.09 7.72
C CYS A 110 -17.37 -1.30 8.13
N ASN A 111 -18.24 -2.18 8.65
CA ASN A 111 -17.90 -3.53 9.09
C ASN A 111 -18.18 -4.63 8.03
N VAL A 112 -19.12 -4.45 7.11
CA VAL A 112 -19.54 -5.46 6.12
C VAL A 112 -18.79 -5.30 4.79
N LYS A 113 -18.23 -6.41 4.28
CA LYS A 113 -17.45 -6.44 3.03
C LYS A 113 -18.22 -6.92 1.80
N SER A 114 -19.26 -7.73 1.96
CA SER A 114 -19.99 -8.40 0.85
C SER A 114 -20.65 -7.43 -0.14
N ARG A 115 -21.00 -6.22 0.34
CA ARG A 115 -21.63 -5.14 -0.44
C ARG A 115 -20.64 -4.12 -1.00
N ARG A 116 -19.35 -4.44 -1.05
CA ARG A 116 -18.30 -3.56 -1.60
C ARG A 116 -17.76 -4.15 -2.91
N GLY A 117 -16.79 -3.49 -3.52
CA GLY A 117 -16.19 -3.95 -4.77
C GLY A 117 -17.10 -3.66 -5.94
N PHE A 118 -17.15 -4.55 -6.92
CA PHE A 118 -18.04 -4.44 -8.09
C PHE A 118 -19.53 -4.58 -7.73
N ASN A 119 -19.88 -5.10 -6.55
CA ASN A 119 -21.27 -5.26 -6.11
C ASN A 119 -21.95 -3.96 -5.65
N HIS A 120 -21.28 -2.80 -5.78
CA HIS A 120 -21.83 -1.51 -5.38
C HIS A 120 -21.39 -0.42 -6.36
N GLU A 121 -22.32 0.47 -6.73
CA GLU A 121 -22.13 1.48 -7.77
C GLU A 121 -20.84 2.29 -7.59
N ARG A 122 -20.69 2.95 -6.44
CA ARG A 122 -19.53 3.80 -6.15
C ARG A 122 -18.20 3.06 -6.13
N THR A 123 -18.09 1.96 -5.37
CA THR A 123 -16.83 1.22 -5.26
C THR A 123 -16.49 0.50 -6.55
N GLY A 124 -17.50 0.02 -7.28
CA GLY A 124 -17.33 -0.61 -8.59
C GLY A 124 -16.79 0.38 -9.62
N ALA A 125 -17.39 1.58 -9.69
CA ALA A 125 -16.89 2.66 -10.55
C ALA A 125 -15.43 3.01 -10.25
N LEU A 126 -15.06 3.15 -8.97
CA LEU A 126 -13.68 3.47 -8.56
C LEU A 126 -12.68 2.34 -8.84
N LEU A 127 -13.11 1.08 -8.72
CA LEU A 127 -12.27 -0.10 -8.96
C LEU A 127 -12.27 -0.55 -10.41
N CYS A 128 -13.14 0.01 -11.25
CA CYS A 128 -13.19 -0.30 -12.68
C CYS A 128 -11.81 0.01 -13.28
N PRO A 129 -11.25 -0.90 -14.09
CA PRO A 129 -10.04 -0.61 -14.84
C PRO A 129 -10.18 0.70 -15.62
N ALA A 130 -9.14 1.52 -15.61
CA ALA A 130 -9.13 2.85 -16.20
C ALA A 130 -9.43 2.85 -17.72
N SER A 131 -9.14 1.74 -18.39
CA SER A 131 -9.43 1.51 -19.82
C SER A 131 -10.85 1.02 -20.11
N LEU A 132 -11.66 0.76 -19.07
CA LEU A 132 -13.02 0.27 -19.20
C LEU A 132 -14.03 1.31 -18.68
N ASP A 133 -15.20 1.34 -19.32
CA ASP A 133 -16.29 2.23 -18.93
C ASP A 133 -17.28 1.52 -18.01
N TRP A 134 -17.32 1.95 -16.74
CA TRP A 134 -18.27 1.43 -15.76
C TRP A 134 -19.74 1.75 -16.09
N SER A 135 -20.00 2.82 -16.86
CA SER A 135 -21.35 3.20 -17.26
C SER A 135 -21.92 2.28 -18.34
N ASN A 136 -21.06 1.53 -19.04
CA ASN A 136 -21.47 0.50 -19.98
C ASN A 136 -22.02 -0.73 -19.22
N SER A 137 -23.32 -0.96 -19.36
CA SER A 137 -24.05 -2.06 -18.70
C SER A 137 -23.47 -3.44 -18.97
N GLU A 138 -22.93 -3.69 -20.16
CA GLU A 138 -22.34 -4.98 -20.52
C GLU A 138 -21.01 -5.19 -19.79
N ILE A 139 -20.12 -4.18 -19.82
CA ILE A 139 -18.84 -4.20 -19.09
C ILE A 139 -19.09 -4.38 -17.60
N LYS A 140 -19.99 -3.57 -17.04
CA LYS A 140 -20.38 -3.64 -15.63
C LYS A 140 -20.89 -5.02 -15.25
N SER A 141 -21.80 -5.60 -16.04
CA SER A 141 -22.33 -6.95 -15.79
C SER A 141 -21.22 -8.01 -15.84
N LYS A 142 -20.32 -7.93 -16.83
CA LYS A 142 -19.17 -8.85 -16.94
C LYS A 142 -18.20 -8.73 -15.76
N LEU A 143 -17.94 -7.53 -15.25
CA LEU A 143 -17.10 -7.31 -14.06
C LEU A 143 -17.77 -7.87 -12.80
N ILE A 144 -19.06 -7.61 -12.59
CA ILE A 144 -19.83 -8.13 -11.44
C ILE A 144 -19.84 -9.66 -11.44
N ASN A 145 -20.10 -10.27 -12.60
CA ASN A 145 -20.17 -11.71 -12.78
C ASN A 145 -18.80 -12.39 -12.94
N ARG A 146 -17.70 -11.63 -12.81
CA ARG A 146 -16.31 -12.12 -12.93
C ARG A 146 -15.99 -12.78 -14.28
N GLN A 147 -16.68 -12.35 -15.34
CA GLN A 147 -16.43 -12.78 -16.72
C GLN A 147 -15.27 -12.01 -17.36
N ILE A 148 -15.00 -10.79 -16.88
CA ILE A 148 -13.75 -10.06 -17.15
C ILE A 148 -12.81 -10.33 -15.97
N GLN A 149 -11.68 -10.95 -16.26
CA GLN A 149 -10.57 -11.06 -15.31
C GLN A 149 -9.68 -9.83 -15.48
N VAL A 150 -9.69 -8.94 -14.48
CA VAL A 150 -8.83 -7.75 -14.46
C VAL A 150 -7.39 -8.19 -14.18
N ALA A 151 -6.49 -7.94 -15.12
CA ALA A 151 -5.07 -8.24 -14.96
C ALA A 151 -4.37 -7.22 -14.04
N GLY A 152 -3.20 -7.58 -13.48
CA GLY A 152 -2.49 -6.73 -12.50
C GLY A 152 -1.94 -5.42 -13.08
N ASP A 153 -1.78 -5.36 -14.40
CA ASP A 153 -1.39 -4.18 -15.18
C ASP A 153 -2.59 -3.30 -15.57
N GLN A 154 -3.83 -3.78 -15.38
CA GLN A 154 -5.04 -3.02 -15.60
C GLN A 154 -5.43 -2.24 -14.36
N TRP A 155 -4.92 -1.03 -14.28
CA TRP A 155 -5.01 -0.23 -13.07
C TRP A 155 -6.41 0.36 -12.88
N PRO A 156 -6.92 0.40 -11.63
CA PRO A 156 -8.23 0.95 -11.35
C PRO A 156 -8.23 2.48 -11.46
N VAL A 157 -9.35 3.04 -11.90
CA VAL A 157 -9.48 4.48 -12.15
C VAL A 157 -9.25 5.34 -10.89
N PHE A 158 -9.47 4.80 -9.69
CA PHE A 158 -9.24 5.55 -8.45
C PHE A 158 -7.79 5.99 -8.24
N LEU A 159 -6.81 5.42 -8.96
CA LEU A 159 -5.42 5.85 -8.89
C LEU A 159 -5.16 7.19 -9.59
N TYR A 160 -6.04 7.59 -10.51
CA TYR A 160 -5.85 8.77 -11.35
C TYR A 160 -6.43 10.03 -10.70
N ALA A 161 -5.78 11.18 -10.96
CA ALA A 161 -6.29 12.50 -10.62
C ALA A 161 -7.70 12.67 -11.16
N ASN A 162 -8.62 13.13 -10.32
CA ASN A 162 -10.04 13.30 -10.64
C ASN A 162 -10.74 12.05 -11.19
N TYR A 163 -10.13 10.87 -11.03
CA TYR A 163 -10.61 9.61 -11.62
C TYR A 163 -10.75 9.68 -13.14
N ALA A 164 -9.84 10.41 -13.80
CA ALA A 164 -9.84 10.59 -15.24
C ALA A 164 -8.59 9.94 -15.87
N TYR A 165 -8.82 9.00 -16.79
CA TYR A 165 -7.77 8.33 -17.54
C TYR A 165 -7.62 8.95 -18.93
N ASN A 166 -6.39 9.25 -19.34
CA ASN A 166 -6.08 9.69 -20.68
C ASN A 166 -5.43 8.54 -21.48
N PRO A 167 -6.10 7.97 -22.50
CA PRO A 167 -5.51 6.90 -23.30
C PRO A 167 -4.30 7.35 -24.14
N GLU A 168 -4.22 8.64 -24.51
CA GLU A 168 -3.10 9.21 -25.27
C GLU A 168 -1.88 9.50 -24.39
N ASP A 169 -2.10 9.68 -23.08
CA ASP A 169 -1.04 9.82 -22.08
C ASP A 169 -1.43 9.10 -20.78
N PRO A 170 -1.22 7.77 -20.71
CA PRO A 170 -1.61 6.95 -19.57
C PRO A 170 -0.91 7.30 -18.26
N TRP A 171 0.17 8.08 -18.30
CA TRP A 171 0.90 8.51 -17.10
C TRP A 171 0.33 9.79 -16.51
N ASN A 172 -0.44 10.54 -17.30
CA ASN A 172 -1.05 11.78 -16.85
C ASN A 172 -1.99 11.54 -15.66
N GLY A 173 -1.76 12.24 -14.55
CA GLY A 173 -2.57 12.15 -13.34
C GLY A 173 -2.46 10.82 -12.59
N LEU A 174 -1.60 9.91 -13.03
CA LEU A 174 -1.48 8.60 -12.40
C LEU A 174 -0.87 8.68 -11.00
N LEU A 175 -1.44 7.97 -10.02
CA LEU A 175 -1.11 8.02 -8.59
C LEU A 175 -1.34 9.40 -7.92
N HIS A 176 -2.11 10.29 -8.54
CA HIS A 176 -2.38 11.63 -8.03
C HIS A 176 -3.83 11.82 -7.53
N SER A 177 -4.57 10.75 -7.27
CA SER A 177 -5.94 10.88 -6.78
C SER A 177 -6.03 11.40 -5.34
N GLY A 178 -7.12 12.13 -5.05
CA GLY A 178 -7.38 12.62 -3.69
C GLY A 178 -7.57 11.50 -2.65
N LEU A 179 -7.96 10.29 -3.09
CA LEU A 179 -8.03 9.11 -2.21
C LEU A 179 -6.64 8.64 -1.78
N LEU A 180 -5.67 8.63 -2.70
CA LEU A 180 -4.28 8.28 -2.37
C LEU A 180 -3.66 9.32 -1.42
N VAL A 181 -3.93 10.61 -1.65
CA VAL A 181 -3.49 11.67 -0.73
C VAL A 181 -4.11 11.50 0.66
N SER A 182 -5.41 11.20 0.73
CA SER A 182 -6.10 10.92 2.00
C SER A 182 -5.51 9.70 2.71
N ALA A 183 -5.26 8.60 1.99
CA ALA A 183 -4.65 7.40 2.54
C ALA A 183 -3.23 7.66 3.06
N PHE A 184 -2.40 8.39 2.30
CA PHE A 184 -1.07 8.79 2.72
C PHE A 184 -1.11 9.59 4.01
N LYS A 185 -1.95 10.63 4.09
CA LYS A 185 -2.09 11.43 5.30
C LYS A 185 -2.57 10.59 6.49
N HIS A 186 -3.54 9.72 6.28
CA HIS A 186 -4.06 8.86 7.34
C HIS A 186 -2.99 7.96 7.96
N ILE A 187 -2.10 7.38 7.14
CA ILE A 187 -1.05 6.46 7.59
C ILE A 187 0.16 7.20 8.18
N PHE A 188 0.64 8.23 7.48
CA PHE A 188 1.95 8.84 7.75
C PHE A 188 1.90 10.12 8.58
N THR A 189 0.73 10.74 8.73
CA THR A 189 0.56 11.97 9.51
C THR A 189 -0.40 11.73 10.67
N SER A 190 -1.70 11.89 10.44
CA SER A 190 -2.76 11.50 11.36
C SER A 190 -4.08 11.33 10.61
N PRO A 191 -5.05 10.58 11.17
CA PRO A 191 -6.41 10.54 10.65
C PRO A 191 -7.05 11.94 10.53
N SER A 192 -6.83 12.82 11.50
CA SER A 192 -7.38 14.19 11.53
C SER A 192 -6.82 15.11 10.42
N SER A 193 -5.65 14.78 9.87
CA SER A 193 -5.03 15.55 8.77
C SER A 193 -5.79 15.38 7.45
N VAL A 194 -6.60 14.33 7.32
CA VAL A 194 -7.42 14.07 6.14
C VAL A 194 -8.61 15.04 6.06
N ASP A 195 -9.22 15.36 7.21
CA ASP A 195 -10.36 16.27 7.27
C ASP A 195 -10.02 17.66 6.71
N GLN A 196 -8.76 18.07 6.81
CA GLN A 196 -8.26 19.30 6.22
C GLN A 196 -8.23 19.21 4.68
N VAL A 197 -7.81 18.07 4.09
CA VAL A 197 -7.80 17.91 2.62
C VAL A 197 -9.21 17.91 2.05
N LEU A 198 -10.12 17.19 2.68
CA LEU A 198 -11.52 17.15 2.26
C LEU A 198 -12.17 18.53 2.27
N LYS A 199 -11.69 19.47 3.11
CA LYS A 199 -12.14 20.87 3.12
C LYS A 199 -11.53 21.72 1.98
N HIS A 200 -10.28 21.49 1.59
CA HIS A 200 -9.55 22.36 0.64
C HIS A 200 -9.71 21.99 -0.84
N THR A 201 -10.04 20.75 -1.20
CA THR A 201 -10.38 20.37 -2.60
C THR A 201 -11.78 20.83 -3.01
N GLY A 202 -12.27 21.92 -2.41
CA GLY A 202 -13.61 22.47 -2.54
C GLY A 202 -13.66 23.88 -3.13
N THR A 203 -12.68 24.24 -3.95
CA THR A 203 -12.67 25.43 -4.82
C THR A 203 -12.31 24.99 -6.22
#